data_AF-A0A1I1Y9F2-F1
#
_entry.id   AF-A0A1I1Y9F2-F1
#
_cell.length_a   1.000
_cell.length_b   1.000
_cell.length_c   1.000
_cell.angle_alpha   90.00
_cell.angle_beta   90.00
_cell.angle_gamma   90.00
#
_symmetry.space_group_name_H-M   'P 1'
#
loop_
_entity.id
_entity.type
_entity.pdbx_description
1 polymer ?
#
loop_
_entity_poly.entity_id
_entity_poly.type
_entity_poly.pdbx_seq_one_letter_code
_entity_poly.pdbx_strand_id
1 'polypeptide(L)'
;MNAWLLRAAWWKLSIVVGLLLAPFFVLLFRLIGDRSWTAAVVLAVGVTVICAPGLGYLTANEVRDSMAAAEEVPEHERALVERAARRGPVPDDEGQREAALHLVEDRLLALRATRTRALTFSAVLVLVTGFFAVAQSAWWWIAVAATLALVALVLTTPVRLERRVELLRRDGG
;
A
#
# COMPACT_ATOMS: atom_id res chain seq x y z
N MET A 1 3.58 -0.41 15.52
CA MET A 1 2.25 -0.36 14.89
C MET A 1 1.23 -0.57 16.00
N ASN A 2 0.19 0.25 16.15
CA ASN A 2 -0.75 0.12 17.28
C ASN A 2 -1.48 -1.23 17.19
N ALA A 3 -1.39 -2.05 18.25
CA ALA A 3 -1.97 -3.41 18.30
C ALA A 3 -3.48 -3.45 17.99
N TRP A 4 -4.18 -2.33 18.16
CA TRP A 4 -5.58 -2.19 17.80
C TRP A 4 -5.84 -2.26 16.29
N LEU A 5 -4.95 -1.74 15.43
CA LEU A 5 -5.11 -1.77 13.97
C LEU A 5 -5.07 -3.20 13.43
N LEU A 6 -4.29 -4.06 14.07
CA LEU A 6 -4.13 -5.47 13.73
C LEU A 6 -5.41 -6.30 14.00
N ARG A 7 -6.20 -5.89 14.99
CA ARG A 7 -7.46 -6.57 15.38
C ARG A 7 -8.71 -5.84 14.87
N ALA A 8 -8.53 -4.72 14.17
CA ALA A 8 -9.64 -3.91 13.71
C ALA A 8 -10.41 -4.66 12.61
N ALA A 9 -11.73 -4.70 12.73
CA ALA A 9 -12.58 -5.16 11.65
C ALA A 9 -12.36 -4.27 10.42
N TRP A 10 -12.41 -4.87 9.22
CA TRP A 10 -12.12 -4.19 7.96
C TRP A 10 -12.91 -2.88 7.79
N TRP A 11 -14.16 -2.82 8.26
CA TRP A 11 -14.99 -1.62 8.20
C TRP A 11 -14.42 -0.44 9.01
N LYS A 12 -13.71 -0.69 10.12
CA LYS A 12 -13.05 0.37 10.90
C LYS A 12 -11.91 0.98 10.11
N LEU A 13 -11.11 0.14 9.44
CA LEU A 13 -10.05 0.59 8.53
C LEU A 13 -10.63 1.38 7.36
N SER A 14 -11.75 0.95 6.79
CA SER A 14 -12.46 1.69 5.74
C SER A 14 -12.89 3.09 6.21
N ILE A 15 -13.40 3.24 7.44
CA ILE A 15 -13.76 4.56 7.98
C ILE A 15 -12.52 5.45 8.14
N VAL A 16 -11.43 4.92 8.70
CA VAL A 16 -10.19 5.68 8.89
C VAL A 16 -9.60 6.12 7.54
N VAL A 17 -9.52 5.20 6.58
CA VAL A 17 -9.05 5.48 5.21
C VAL A 17 -9.95 6.51 4.54
N GLY A 18 -11.26 6.38 4.69
CA GLY A 18 -12.22 7.34 4.13
C GLY A 18 -12.07 8.73 4.73
N LEU A 19 -11.90 8.82 6.05
CA LEU A 19 -11.74 10.10 6.75
C LEU A 19 -10.44 10.82 6.36
N LEU A 20 -9.38 10.08 6.03
CA LEU A 20 -8.13 10.62 5.48
C LEU A 20 -8.26 11.04 4.02
N LEU A 21 -9.00 10.29 3.20
CA LEU A 21 -9.17 10.56 1.77
C LEU A 21 -10.18 11.67 1.47
N ALA A 22 -11.23 11.82 2.28
CA ALA A 22 -12.28 12.81 2.09
C ALA A 22 -11.74 14.24 1.91
N PRO A 23 -10.92 14.82 2.82
CA PRO A 23 -10.42 16.18 2.65
C PRO A 23 -9.55 16.33 1.40
N PHE A 24 -8.79 15.30 1.03
CA PHE A 24 -8.01 15.27 -0.20
C PHE A 24 -8.93 15.37 -1.43
N PHE A 25 -10.00 14.55 -1.50
CA PHE A 25 -10.96 14.60 -2.61
C PHE A 25 -11.78 15.90 -2.65
N VAL A 26 -12.11 16.51 -1.50
CA VAL A 26 -12.79 17.81 -1.45
C VAL A 26 -11.91 18.88 -2.09
N LEU A 27 -10.64 18.97 -1.68
CA LEU A 27 -9.69 19.91 -2.26
C LEU A 27 -9.50 19.64 -3.75
N LEU A 28 -9.32 18.37 -4.11
CA LEU A 28 -9.16 17.94 -5.49
C LEU A 28 -10.36 18.42 -6.34
N PHE A 29 -11.60 18.09 -5.97
CA PHE A 29 -12.78 18.51 -6.74
C PHE A 29 -13.04 20.01 -6.72
N ARG A 30 -12.64 20.72 -5.67
CA ARG A 30 -12.71 22.18 -5.60
C ARG A 30 -11.72 22.85 -6.55
N LEU A 31 -10.55 22.25 -6.76
CA LEU A 31 -9.49 22.79 -7.62
C LEU A 31 -9.66 22.41 -9.10
N ILE A 32 -10.33 21.29 -9.38
CA ILE A 32 -10.51 20.76 -10.75
C ILE A 32 -11.56 21.52 -11.56
N GLY A 33 -12.51 22.17 -10.90
CA GLY A 33 -13.53 22.94 -11.61
C GLY A 33 -14.04 24.11 -10.77
N ASP A 34 -14.68 25.06 -11.44
CA ASP A 34 -15.44 26.16 -10.82
C ASP A 34 -16.73 25.66 -10.16
N ARG A 35 -16.63 24.55 -9.43
CA ARG A 35 -17.70 23.96 -8.66
C ARG A 35 -17.80 24.66 -7.32
N SER A 36 -19.04 24.82 -6.84
CA SER A 36 -19.27 25.29 -5.49
C SER A 36 -18.64 24.34 -4.46
N TRP A 37 -18.28 24.87 -3.29
CA TRP A 37 -17.78 24.07 -2.17
C TRP A 37 -18.73 22.91 -1.82
N THR A 38 -20.04 23.16 -1.87
CA THR A 38 -21.06 22.13 -1.63
C THR A 38 -20.95 20.98 -2.63
N ALA A 39 -20.81 21.27 -3.93
CA ALA A 39 -20.67 20.24 -4.96
C ALA A 39 -19.37 19.44 -4.80
N ALA A 40 -18.26 20.08 -4.44
CA ALA A 40 -17.00 19.41 -4.15
C ALA A 40 -17.12 18.45 -2.95
N VAL A 41 -17.79 18.88 -1.87
CA VAL A 41 -18.04 18.03 -0.71
C VAL A 41 -18.92 16.84 -1.05
N VAL A 42 -20.03 17.04 -1.76
CA VAL A 42 -20.94 15.94 -2.13
C VAL A 42 -20.23 14.90 -3.00
N LEU A 43 -19.46 15.34 -4.00
CA LEU A 43 -18.69 14.42 -4.85
C LEU A 43 -17.59 13.69 -4.07
N ALA A 44 -16.86 14.39 -3.20
CA ALA A 44 -15.83 13.79 -2.37
C ALA A 44 -16.39 12.73 -1.43
N VAL A 45 -17.52 13.02 -0.77
CA VAL A 45 -18.22 12.05 0.08
C VAL A 45 -18.65 10.84 -0.76
N GLY A 46 -19.25 11.06 -1.93
CA GLY A 46 -19.68 9.97 -2.82
C GLY A 46 -18.53 9.05 -3.23
N VAL A 47 -17.41 9.62 -3.71
CA VAL A 47 -16.22 8.85 -4.09
C VAL A 47 -15.62 8.13 -2.89
N THR A 48 -15.53 8.79 -1.74
CA THR A 48 -14.96 8.21 -0.53
C THR A 48 -15.79 7.03 -0.02
N VAL A 49 -17.13 7.15 -0.01
CA VAL A 49 -18.03 6.06 0.39
C VAL A 49 -17.88 4.82 -0.50
N ILE A 50 -17.59 5.01 -1.79
CA ILE A 50 -17.38 3.91 -2.74
C ILE A 50 -15.98 3.31 -2.62
N CYS A 51 -14.94 4.15 -2.58
CA CYS A 51 -13.55 3.70 -2.63
C CYS A 51 -13.03 3.20 -1.28
N ALA A 52 -13.45 3.81 -0.17
CA ALA A 52 -12.90 3.50 1.15
C ALA A 52 -13.19 2.07 1.63
N PRO A 53 -14.37 1.45 1.37
CA PRO A 53 -14.60 0.04 1.66
C PRO A 53 -13.61 -0.89 0.95
N GLY A 54 -13.36 -0.66 -0.34
CA GLY A 54 -12.43 -1.47 -1.12
C GLY A 54 -11.00 -1.36 -0.62
N LEU A 55 -10.52 -0.12 -0.41
CA LEU A 55 -9.18 0.12 0.13
C LEU A 55 -9.04 -0.42 1.56
N GLY A 56 -10.04 -0.24 2.41
CA GLY A 56 -10.04 -0.76 3.77
C GLY A 56 -10.03 -2.30 3.82
N TYR A 57 -10.79 -2.96 2.92
CA TYR A 57 -10.76 -4.42 2.78
C TYR A 57 -9.39 -4.92 2.32
N LEU A 58 -8.81 -4.31 1.28
CA LEU A 58 -7.47 -4.67 0.79
C LEU A 58 -6.42 -4.49 1.89
N THR A 59 -6.45 -3.35 2.58
CA THR A 59 -5.53 -3.07 3.70
C THR A 59 -5.72 -4.08 4.84
N ALA A 60 -6.96 -4.45 5.16
CA ALA A 60 -7.25 -5.42 6.21
C ALA A 60 -6.74 -6.83 5.85
N ASN A 61 -6.91 -7.25 4.60
CA ASN A 61 -6.37 -8.53 4.13
C ASN A 61 -4.85 -8.50 4.14
N GLU A 62 -4.21 -7.45 3.64
CA GLU A 62 -2.75 -7.34 3.64
C GLU A 62 -2.18 -7.36 5.07
N VAL A 63 -2.85 -6.71 6.02
CA VAL A 63 -2.49 -6.77 7.45
C VAL A 63 -2.67 -8.18 8.00
N ARG A 64 -3.79 -8.86 7.70
CA ARG A 64 -4.05 -10.23 8.18
C ARG A 64 -3.08 -11.24 7.60
N ASP A 65 -2.81 -11.18 6.31
CA ASP A 65 -1.85 -12.06 5.63
C ASP A 65 -0.45 -11.85 6.21
N SER A 66 -0.09 -10.59 6.50
CA SER A 66 1.18 -10.29 7.18
C SER A 66 1.26 -10.82 8.62
N MET A 67 0.11 -10.97 9.30
CA MET A 67 0.05 -11.55 10.65
C MET A 67 0.07 -13.07 10.63
N ALA A 68 -0.58 -13.71 9.65
CA ALA A 68 -0.56 -15.16 9.50
C ALA A 68 0.87 -15.68 9.28
N ALA A 69 1.66 -14.97 8.47
CA ALA A 69 3.09 -15.27 8.28
C ALA A 69 3.95 -15.02 9.53
N ALA A 70 3.43 -14.31 10.54
CA ALA A 70 4.12 -14.05 11.81
C ALA A 70 3.55 -14.86 12.98
N GLU A 71 2.64 -15.80 12.72
CA GLU A 71 1.94 -16.55 13.77
C GLU A 71 2.90 -17.47 14.56
N GLU A 72 3.89 -18.02 13.87
CA GLU A 72 4.93 -18.90 14.42
C GLU A 72 5.92 -18.17 15.35
N VAL A 73 5.98 -16.84 15.30
CA VAL A 73 6.90 -16.02 16.11
C VAL A 73 6.21 -15.59 17.41
N PRO A 74 6.86 -15.74 18.59
CA PRO A 74 6.36 -15.22 19.86
C PRO A 74 5.97 -13.74 19.80
N GLU A 75 4.83 -13.35 20.38
CA GLU A 75 4.26 -11.99 20.23
C GLU A 75 5.23 -10.87 20.63
N HIS A 76 6.13 -11.13 21.60
CA HIS A 76 7.14 -10.18 22.06
C HIS A 76 8.29 -9.96 21.05
N GLU A 77 8.52 -10.89 20.13
CA GLU A 77 9.59 -10.84 19.12
C GLU A 77 9.09 -10.38 17.74
N ARG A 78 7.78 -10.44 17.49
CA ARG A 78 7.16 -10.06 16.21
C ARG A 78 7.57 -8.67 15.73
N ALA A 79 7.66 -7.69 16.64
CA ALA A 79 8.05 -6.33 16.27
C ALA A 79 9.52 -6.24 15.82
N LEU A 80 10.40 -7.08 16.37
CA LEU A 80 11.80 -7.16 15.96
C LEU A 80 11.92 -7.86 14.60
N VAL A 81 11.22 -8.99 14.42
CA VAL A 81 11.17 -9.72 13.14
C VAL A 81 10.57 -8.86 12.02
N GLU A 82 9.46 -8.15 12.26
CA GLU A 82 8.88 -7.22 11.28
C GLU A 82 9.83 -6.07 10.94
N ARG A 83 10.54 -5.53 11.95
CA ARG A 83 11.53 -4.47 11.75
C ARG A 83 12.67 -4.99 10.89
N ALA A 84 13.20 -6.17 11.20
CA ALA A 84 14.23 -6.86 10.44
C ALA A 84 13.77 -7.19 9.02
N ALA A 85 12.52 -7.59 8.79
CA ALA A 85 12.01 -7.85 7.45
C ALA A 85 11.87 -6.59 6.57
N ARG A 86 11.68 -5.40 7.17
CA ARG A 86 11.50 -4.15 6.42
C ARG A 86 12.81 -3.43 6.10
N ARG A 87 13.44 -2.85 7.12
CA ARG A 87 14.63 -1.97 7.01
C ARG A 87 15.49 -1.95 8.29
N GLY A 88 15.23 -2.86 9.23
CA GLY A 88 15.95 -2.93 10.49
C GLY A 88 17.37 -3.47 10.35
N PRO A 89 18.15 -3.46 11.44
CA PRO A 89 19.36 -4.26 11.52
C PRO A 89 19.04 -5.75 11.32
N VAL A 90 20.02 -6.53 10.89
CA VAL A 90 19.91 -8.00 10.83
C VAL A 90 20.01 -8.53 12.27
N PRO A 91 19.09 -9.41 12.73
CA PRO A 91 19.18 -10.00 14.06
C PRO A 91 20.39 -10.93 14.18
N ASP A 92 21.03 -10.93 15.36
CA ASP A 92 22.11 -11.86 15.68
C ASP A 92 21.58 -13.29 15.93
N ASP A 93 20.35 -13.39 16.45
CA ASP A 93 19.68 -14.68 16.68
C ASP A 93 19.23 -15.32 15.37
N GLU A 94 19.62 -16.59 15.20
CA GLU A 94 19.37 -17.37 13.99
C GLU A 94 17.89 -17.63 13.75
N GLY A 95 17.12 -17.92 14.80
CA GLY A 95 15.68 -18.13 14.71
C GLY A 95 14.94 -16.87 14.25
N GLN A 96 15.26 -15.71 14.83
CA GLN A 96 14.68 -14.43 14.40
C GLN A 96 15.09 -14.04 12.96
N ARG A 97 16.32 -14.38 12.54
CA ARG A 97 16.80 -14.14 11.18
C ARG A 97 16.05 -15.01 10.16
N GLU A 98 15.87 -16.30 10.44
CA GLU A 98 15.14 -17.23 9.59
C GLU A 98 13.66 -16.85 9.48
N ALA A 99 13.02 -16.49 10.60
CA ALA A 99 11.65 -15.98 10.59
C ALA A 99 11.51 -14.68 9.76
N ALA A 100 12.47 -13.76 9.87
CA ALA A 100 12.48 -12.54 9.06
C ALA A 100 12.68 -12.85 7.57
N LEU A 101 13.50 -13.84 7.23
CA LEU A 101 13.74 -14.29 5.86
C LEU A 101 12.44 -14.84 5.24
N HIS A 102 11.77 -15.78 5.91
CA HIS A 102 10.50 -16.33 5.45
C HIS A 102 9.44 -15.25 5.21
N LEU A 103 9.30 -14.30 6.14
CA LEU A 103 8.36 -13.18 5.99
C LEU A 103 8.66 -12.31 4.75
N VAL A 104 9.93 -12.12 4.39
CA VAL A 104 10.31 -11.36 3.18
C VAL A 104 10.06 -12.18 1.91
N GLU A 105 10.34 -13.48 1.93
CA GLU A 105 10.11 -14.39 0.81
C GLU A 105 8.62 -14.50 0.47
N ASP A 106 7.75 -14.65 1.47
CA ASP A 106 6.30 -14.71 1.29
C ASP A 106 5.76 -13.41 0.66
N ARG A 107 6.23 -12.25 1.14
CA ARG A 107 5.87 -10.96 0.55
C ARG A 107 6.33 -10.84 -0.89
N LEU A 108 7.53 -11.34 -1.21
CA LEU A 108 8.05 -11.34 -2.57
C LEU A 108 7.21 -12.23 -3.49
N LEU A 109 6.78 -13.40 -3.01
CA LEU A 109 5.89 -14.31 -3.73
C LEU A 109 4.52 -13.68 -4.00
N ALA A 110 3.88 -13.12 -2.98
CA ALA A 110 2.60 -12.43 -3.10
C ALA A 110 2.67 -11.25 -4.08
N LEU A 111 3.75 -10.46 -4.00
CA LEU A 111 3.97 -9.33 -4.90
C LEU A 111 4.20 -9.80 -6.34
N ARG A 112 4.98 -10.86 -6.57
CA ARG A 112 5.19 -11.45 -7.90
C ARG A 112 3.88 -11.98 -8.50
N ALA A 113 3.03 -12.63 -7.71
CA ALA A 113 1.73 -13.15 -8.14
C ALA A 113 0.76 -12.03 -8.59
N THR A 114 0.82 -10.88 -7.93
CA THR A 114 -0.08 -9.74 -8.21
C THR A 114 0.52 -8.71 -9.16
N ARG A 115 1.83 -8.75 -9.41
CA ARG A 115 2.59 -7.75 -10.19
C ARG A 115 1.99 -7.47 -11.55
N THR A 116 1.68 -8.51 -12.32
CA THR A 116 1.13 -8.33 -13.68
C THR A 116 -0.20 -7.61 -13.65
N ARG A 117 -1.10 -7.99 -12.72
CA ARG A 117 -2.40 -7.32 -12.56
C ARG A 117 -2.22 -5.87 -12.14
N ALA A 118 -1.33 -5.60 -11.18
CA ALA A 118 -1.02 -4.26 -10.72
C ALA A 118 -0.47 -3.38 -11.85
N LEU A 119 0.50 -3.87 -12.63
CA LEU A 119 1.07 -3.15 -13.76
C LEU A 119 0.05 -2.91 -14.87
N THR A 120 -0.79 -3.89 -15.21
CA THR A 120 -1.84 -3.71 -16.21
C THR A 120 -2.84 -2.65 -15.77
N PHE A 121 -3.29 -2.70 -14.52
CA PHE A 121 -4.21 -1.70 -13.97
C PHE A 121 -3.57 -0.30 -13.97
N SER A 122 -2.34 -0.16 -13.50
CA SER A 122 -1.63 1.12 -13.52
C SER A 122 -1.39 1.64 -14.94
N ALA A 123 -1.08 0.78 -15.91
CA ALA A 123 -0.91 1.17 -17.31
C ALA A 123 -2.19 1.75 -17.90
N VAL A 124 -3.34 1.08 -17.67
CA VAL A 124 -4.66 1.61 -18.06
C VAL A 124 -4.91 2.96 -17.42
N LEU A 125 -4.60 3.09 -16.13
CA LEU A 125 -4.82 4.33 -15.39
C LEU A 125 -3.95 5.49 -15.90
N VAL A 126 -2.69 5.22 -16.28
CA VAL A 126 -1.81 6.20 -16.96
C VAL A 126 -2.39 6.63 -18.30
N LEU A 127 -2.88 5.69 -19.12
CA LEU A 127 -3.48 6.01 -20.42
C LEU A 127 -4.74 6.86 -20.27
N VAL A 128 -5.63 6.50 -19.34
CA VAL A 128 -6.87 7.25 -19.09
C VAL A 128 -6.57 8.65 -18.55
N THR A 129 -5.70 8.76 -17.55
CA THR A 129 -5.33 10.08 -16.99
C THR A 129 -4.55 10.94 -17.99
N GLY A 130 -3.70 10.34 -18.82
CA GLY A 130 -3.00 11.02 -19.91
C GLY A 130 -3.95 11.51 -21.00
N PHE A 131 -4.94 10.70 -21.38
CA PHE A 131 -5.99 11.14 -22.29
C PHE A 131 -6.74 12.35 -21.74
N PHE A 132 -7.15 12.34 -20.47
CA PHE A 132 -7.80 13.49 -19.84
C PHE A 132 -6.89 14.72 -19.73
N ALA A 133 -5.58 14.52 -19.56
CA ALA A 133 -4.60 15.61 -19.54
C ALA A 133 -4.50 16.35 -20.88
N VAL A 134 -4.63 15.62 -21.99
CA VAL A 134 -4.61 16.20 -23.32
C VAL A 134 -6.00 16.73 -23.72
N ALA A 135 -7.06 16.00 -23.42
CA ALA A 135 -8.40 16.26 -23.94
C ALA A 135 -9.21 17.27 -23.11
N GLN A 136 -8.96 17.39 -21.80
CA GLN A 136 -9.75 18.24 -20.92
C GLN A 136 -8.93 19.32 -20.22
N SER A 137 -7.85 18.96 -19.54
CA SER A 137 -7.08 19.96 -18.78
C SER A 137 -5.68 19.48 -18.36
N ALA A 138 -4.71 20.39 -18.41
CA ALA A 138 -3.33 20.12 -18.02
C ALA A 138 -3.16 19.73 -16.52
N TRP A 139 -4.13 20.00 -15.64
CA TRP A 139 -3.99 19.61 -14.23
C TRP A 139 -3.95 18.08 -14.04
N TRP A 140 -4.54 17.31 -14.97
CA TRP A 140 -4.51 15.84 -14.94
C TRP A 140 -3.10 15.25 -15.03
N TRP A 141 -2.09 16.04 -15.44
CA TRP A 141 -0.69 15.63 -15.34
C TRP A 141 -0.27 15.29 -13.91
N ILE A 142 -0.92 15.86 -12.88
CA ILE A 142 -0.72 15.47 -11.47
C ILE A 142 -1.18 14.02 -11.26
N ALA A 143 -2.34 13.64 -11.80
CA ALA A 143 -2.84 12.26 -11.70
C ALA A 143 -1.93 11.29 -12.47
N VAL A 144 -1.42 11.70 -13.65
CA VAL A 144 -0.41 10.94 -14.40
C VAL A 144 0.84 10.73 -13.54
N ALA A 145 1.38 11.78 -12.94
CA ALA A 145 2.57 11.71 -12.08
C ALA A 145 2.34 10.80 -10.86
N ALA A 146 1.19 10.91 -10.18
CA ALA A 146 0.83 10.04 -9.06
C ALA A 146 0.74 8.56 -9.49
N THR A 147 0.16 8.29 -10.66
CA THR A 147 0.04 6.94 -11.21
C THR A 147 1.40 6.37 -11.61
N LEU A 148 2.27 7.18 -12.23
CA LEU A 148 3.65 6.80 -12.52
C LEU A 148 4.45 6.50 -11.25
N ALA A 149 4.22 7.24 -10.16
CA ALA A 149 4.83 6.95 -8.87
C ALA A 149 4.38 5.58 -8.33
N LEU A 150 3.11 5.19 -8.50
CA LEU A 150 2.64 3.84 -8.17
C LEU A 150 3.32 2.77 -9.03
N VAL A 151 3.47 3.00 -10.34
CA VAL A 151 4.22 2.09 -11.22
C VAL A 151 5.66 1.93 -10.72
N ALA A 152 6.33 3.03 -10.40
CA ALA A 152 7.68 3.01 -9.86
C ALA A 152 7.77 2.21 -8.55
N LEU A 153 6.77 2.33 -7.66
CA LEU A 153 6.68 1.52 -6.44
C LEU A 153 6.54 0.04 -6.75
N VAL A 154 5.65 -0.35 -7.67
CA VAL A 154 5.46 -1.76 -8.08
C VAL A 154 6.74 -2.35 -8.69
N LEU A 155 7.52 -1.54 -9.42
CA LEU A 155 8.78 -1.98 -10.03
C LEU A 155 9.96 -2.01 -9.05
N THR A 156 10.03 -1.09 -8.09
CA THR A 156 11.17 -0.97 -7.17
C THR A 156 11.04 -1.81 -5.90
N THR A 157 9.81 -2.09 -5.46
CA THR A 157 9.55 -2.93 -4.28
C THR A 157 10.15 -4.33 -4.38
N PRO A 158 10.02 -5.10 -5.48
CA PRO A 158 10.62 -6.44 -5.56
C PRO A 158 12.15 -6.38 -5.44
N VAL A 159 12.80 -5.42 -6.11
CA VAL A 159 14.27 -5.25 -6.03
C VAL A 159 14.72 -4.95 -4.60
N ARG A 160 13.93 -4.17 -3.85
CA ARG A 160 14.23 -3.87 -2.43
C ARG A 160 14.09 -5.11 -1.54
N LEU A 161 13.07 -5.93 -1.78
CA LEU A 161 12.85 -7.17 -1.03
C LEU A 161 13.92 -8.23 -1.38
N GLU A 162 14.27 -8.38 -2.66
CA GLU A 162 15.34 -9.29 -3.11
C GLU A 162 16.69 -8.93 -2.47
N ARG A 163 17.04 -7.64 -2.42
CA ARG A 163 18.24 -7.19 -1.69
C ARG A 163 18.17 -7.51 -0.20
N ARG A 164 16.97 -7.48 0.39
CA ARG A 164 16.81 -7.78 1.82
C ARG A 164 16.96 -9.27 2.10
N VAL A 165 16.44 -10.14 1.22
CA VAL A 165 16.66 -11.59 1.26
C VAL A 165 18.15 -11.90 1.22
N GLU A 166 18.89 -11.28 0.29
CA GLU A 166 20.34 -11.48 0.17
C GLU A 166 21.09 -11.10 1.46
N LEU A 167 20.75 -9.96 2.07
CA LEU A 167 21.36 -9.53 3.34
C LEU A 167 21.06 -10.51 4.49
N LEU A 168 19.81 -10.98 4.60
CA LEU A 168 19.42 -11.92 5.65
C LEU A 168 20.04 -13.32 5.46
N ARG A 169 20.36 -13.71 4.22
CA ARG A 169 21.06 -14.98 3.92
C ARG A 169 22.56 -14.90 4.17
N ARG A 170 23.18 -13.75 3.87
CA ARG A 170 24.65 -13.60 3.88
C ARG A 170 25.25 -13.50 5.27
N ASP A 171 24.53 -12.93 6.23
CA ASP A 171 25.00 -12.74 7.61
C ASP A 171 24.72 -13.98 8.51
N GLY A 172 24.27 -15.09 7.93
CA GLY A 172 23.94 -16.34 8.64
C GLY A 172 24.81 -17.55 8.29
N GLY A 173 25.91 -17.36 7.56
CA GLY A 173 26.92 -18.39 7.29
C GLY A 173 28.30 -17.96 7.75
#